data_AF-A0A6A5DYC2-F1
#
_entry.id   AF-A0A6A5DYC2-F1
#
_cell.length_a   1.000
_cell.length_b   1.000
_cell.length_c   1.000
_cell.angle_alpha   90.00
_cell.angle_beta   90.00
_cell.angle_gamma   90.00
#
_symmetry.space_group_name_H-M   'P 1'
#
loop_
_entity.id
_entity.type
_entity.pdbx_description
1 polymer ?
#
loop_
_entity_poly.entity_id
_entity_poly.type
_entity_poly.pdbx_seq_one_letter_code
_entity_poly.pdbx_strand_id
1 'polypeptide(L)'
;MGKASKSARFRSVKIKVVRRCIAGRAKVSYLSQGLPQPSAKQTHPSDPSTSVTPQVESDVAPSSCSETAYSKAKKREIHAWDAVKDDMLKVSFKCSAPITTQCVVCLEDADYRCIECSTTAVFCEACLKRTHRNSLHLPDKWNNAYYEPFSLGLFLYLPEGHSTHAVYMKDMKVIISTGQLCTVTVNMCACEPEACTLLRYGLWPATADKPQTAFSIPLLELFVCLSLECQVSVEGFCNTLRWKNNLTLAEVNALYRALVGESISQFRHYHFRQRSLVDVCPHLDDGTTCPACPKADGDMIVTLNANFGLVRKQSSGTSVVEPFHGTRMFVDEKDVEEYLL
;
A
#
# COMPACT_ATOMS: atom_id res chain seq x y z
N MET A 1 37.25 49.42 21.07
CA MET A 1 37.54 49.22 19.63
C MET A 1 36.66 48.06 19.14
N GLY A 2 35.48 48.38 18.59
CA GLY A 2 34.48 47.40 18.17
C GLY A 2 34.74 46.86 16.77
N LYS A 3 34.68 45.54 16.59
CA LYS A 3 34.71 44.88 15.28
C LYS A 3 33.29 44.77 14.72
N ALA A 4 33.11 45.30 13.51
CA ALA A 4 31.84 45.36 12.79
C ALA A 4 31.30 43.98 12.43
N SER A 5 30.04 43.71 12.79
CA SER A 5 29.27 42.57 12.29
C SER A 5 28.77 42.89 10.87
N LYS A 6 29.23 42.13 9.87
CA LYS A 6 28.77 42.26 8.49
C LYS A 6 27.39 41.62 8.36
N SER A 7 26.38 42.46 8.14
CA SER A 7 25.02 42.05 7.73
C SER A 7 25.09 41.22 6.43
N ALA A 8 24.64 39.96 6.49
CA ALA A 8 24.46 39.12 5.32
C ALA A 8 23.25 39.63 4.52
N ARG A 9 23.50 40.20 3.33
CA ARG A 9 22.44 40.56 2.37
C ARG A 9 21.87 39.27 1.75
N PHE A 10 20.65 38.90 2.13
CA PHE A 10 19.87 37.92 1.38
C PHE A 10 19.57 38.49 -0.01
N ARG A 11 20.09 37.86 -1.07
CA ARG A 11 19.68 38.16 -2.45
C ARG A 11 18.23 37.71 -2.61
N SER A 12 17.38 38.57 -3.17
CA SER A 12 15.99 38.22 -3.47
C SER A 12 15.95 37.12 -4.54
N VAL A 13 15.72 35.88 -4.12
CA VAL A 13 15.58 34.75 -5.05
C VAL A 13 14.17 34.79 -5.63
N LYS A 14 14.04 35.14 -6.91
CA LYS A 14 12.77 35.02 -7.64
C LYS A 14 12.54 33.55 -7.98
N ILE A 15 11.61 32.89 -7.29
CA ILE A 15 11.25 31.50 -7.56
C ILE A 15 10.40 31.45 -8.84
N LYS A 16 10.96 30.83 -9.89
CA LYS A 16 10.28 30.57 -11.16
C LYS A 16 9.44 29.30 -11.06
N VAL A 17 8.13 29.43 -11.22
CA VAL A 17 7.20 28.29 -11.23
C VAL A 17 6.81 28.00 -12.68
N VAL A 18 7.04 26.76 -13.12
CA VAL A 18 6.66 26.28 -14.46
C VAL A 18 5.58 25.22 -14.32
N ARG A 19 4.38 25.48 -14.85
CA ARG A 19 3.29 24.50 -14.90
C ARG A 19 3.21 23.92 -16.31
N ARG A 20 3.42 22.60 -16.42
CA ARG A 20 3.24 21.85 -17.66
C ARG A 20 1.86 21.17 -17.65
N CYS A 21 1.09 21.36 -18.72
CA CYS A 21 -0.15 20.62 -18.96
C CYS A 21 0.11 19.54 -20.01
N ILE A 22 -0.51 18.37 -19.84
CA ILE A 22 -0.28 17.15 -20.65
C ILE A 22 -0.58 17.37 -22.15
N ALA A 23 -1.35 18.40 -22.52
CA ALA A 23 -1.68 18.73 -23.91
C ALA A 23 -1.50 20.22 -24.29
N GLY A 24 -0.67 20.99 -23.57
CA GLY A 24 -0.53 22.44 -23.85
C GLY A 24 0.82 23.06 -23.49
N ARG A 25 1.11 24.25 -24.04
CA ARG A 25 2.36 25.01 -23.76
C ARG A 25 2.50 25.30 -22.26
N ALA A 26 3.72 25.12 -21.75
CA ALA A 26 4.04 25.38 -20.34
C ALA A 26 3.82 26.86 -20.00
N LYS A 27 3.11 27.14 -18.90
CA LYS A 27 2.93 28.49 -18.36
C LYS A 27 3.96 28.75 -17.26
N VAL A 28 4.55 29.94 -17.27
CA VAL A 28 5.59 30.36 -16.31
C VAL A 28 5.07 31.53 -15.49
N SER A 29 5.22 31.46 -14.16
CA SER A 29 4.99 32.59 -13.25
C SER A 29 6.12 32.71 -12.24
N TYR A 30 6.19 33.87 -11.55
CA TYR A 30 7.18 34.13 -10.50
C TYR A 30 6.45 34.54 -9.23
N LEU A 31 6.85 33.97 -8.09
CA LEU A 31 6.34 34.40 -6.78
C LEU A 31 7.07 35.68 -6.34
N SER A 32 6.33 36.75 -6.10
CA SER A 32 6.86 37.98 -5.49
C SER A 32 6.76 37.89 -3.97
N GLN A 33 7.90 37.93 -3.27
CA GLN A 33 7.91 38.15 -1.82
C GLN A 33 7.76 39.64 -1.54
N GLY A 34 6.60 40.05 -1.04
CA GLY A 34 6.40 41.31 -0.35
C GLY A 34 5.71 41.04 0.98
N LEU A 35 6.35 41.37 2.11
CA LEU A 35 5.65 41.53 3.38
C LEU A 35 4.81 42.82 3.29
N PRO A 36 3.53 42.84 3.70
CA PRO A 36 2.82 44.09 3.91
C PRO A 36 3.39 44.76 5.17
N GLN A 37 3.84 46.01 5.08
CA GLN A 37 4.14 46.85 6.25
C GLN A 37 3.01 47.87 6.50
N PRO A 38 2.82 48.30 7.77
CA PRO A 38 1.58 48.91 8.25
C PRO A 38 1.55 50.42 8.03
N SER A 39 0.43 50.96 7.53
CA SER A 39 0.15 52.39 7.54
C SER A 39 -0.80 52.73 8.67
N ALA A 40 -0.29 53.43 9.69
CA ALA A 40 -1.04 54.01 10.78
C ALA A 40 -1.50 55.45 10.44
N LYS A 41 -2.76 55.74 10.78
CA LYS A 41 -3.48 57.02 11.02
C LYS A 41 -4.91 56.79 10.47
N GLN A 42 -6.02 56.90 11.20
CA GLN A 42 -6.30 57.67 12.41
C GLN A 42 -7.69 57.27 12.97
N THR A 43 -7.80 57.22 14.30
CA THR A 43 -8.98 57.49 15.17
C THR A 43 -10.28 56.66 15.08
N HIS A 44 -10.54 55.92 16.18
CA HIS A 44 -11.90 55.58 16.67
C HIS A 44 -12.70 56.86 16.98
N PRO A 45 -14.04 56.84 16.80
CA PRO A 45 -14.90 56.62 17.96
C PRO A 45 -16.14 55.74 17.70
N SER A 46 -16.43 54.91 18.71
CA SER A 46 -17.75 54.49 19.21
C SER A 46 -18.80 53.85 18.29
N ASP A 47 -19.32 52.70 18.76
CA ASP A 47 -20.59 52.10 18.32
C ASP A 47 -21.73 53.13 18.24
N PRO A 48 -22.63 52.98 17.26
CA PRO A 48 -23.93 52.46 17.63
C PRO A 48 -24.51 51.43 16.66
N SER A 49 -25.19 50.47 17.27
CA SER A 49 -26.24 49.60 16.75
C SER A 49 -26.98 50.15 15.52
N THR A 50 -26.94 49.46 14.38
CA THR A 50 -28.08 49.41 13.45
C THR A 50 -28.04 48.09 12.66
N SER A 51 -29.17 47.40 12.74
CA SER A 51 -29.54 46.14 12.08
C SER A 51 -29.08 46.00 10.62
N VAL A 52 -28.37 44.90 10.32
CA VAL A 52 -28.27 44.38 8.95
C VAL A 52 -29.26 43.23 8.83
N THR A 53 -30.35 43.52 8.12
CA THR A 53 -31.36 42.57 7.66
C THR A 53 -30.70 41.48 6.81
N PRO A 54 -31.13 40.20 6.90
CA PRO A 54 -30.59 39.15 6.03
C PRO A 54 -30.89 39.53 4.58
N GLN A 55 -29.85 39.68 3.76
CA GLN A 55 -30.06 39.69 2.32
C GLN A 55 -30.53 38.29 1.94
N VAL A 56 -31.82 38.20 1.63
CA VAL A 56 -32.46 37.10 0.93
C VAL A 56 -31.61 36.84 -0.32
N GLU A 57 -30.96 35.68 -0.35
CA GLU A 57 -30.43 35.10 -1.59
C GLU A 57 -31.59 35.04 -2.57
N SER A 58 -31.55 35.94 -3.55
CA SER A 58 -32.49 35.93 -4.67
C SER A 58 -32.41 34.57 -5.34
N ASP A 59 -33.57 33.91 -5.47
CA ASP A 59 -33.78 32.69 -6.23
C ASP A 59 -33.00 32.73 -7.55
N VAL A 60 -31.85 32.05 -7.55
CA VAL A 60 -31.18 31.67 -8.79
C VAL A 60 -32.07 30.61 -9.40
N ALA A 61 -32.88 31.03 -10.37
CA ALA A 61 -33.63 30.15 -11.24
C ALA A 61 -32.75 28.95 -11.62
N PRO A 62 -33.27 27.71 -11.57
CA PRO A 62 -32.48 26.53 -11.86
C PRO A 62 -31.95 26.68 -13.28
N SER A 63 -30.66 26.99 -13.40
CA SER A 63 -29.92 26.83 -14.64
C SER A 63 -30.21 25.41 -15.08
N SER A 64 -30.96 25.27 -16.17
CA SER A 64 -31.23 23.98 -16.79
C SER A 64 -29.88 23.41 -17.22
N CYS A 65 -29.28 22.64 -16.32
CA CYS A 65 -28.00 22.00 -16.55
C CYS A 65 -28.25 20.94 -17.62
N SER A 66 -28.09 21.34 -18.89
CA SER A 66 -28.25 20.46 -20.03
C SER A 66 -27.38 19.24 -19.79
N GLU A 67 -28.01 18.06 -19.80
CA GLU A 67 -27.32 16.82 -19.48
C GLU A 67 -26.11 16.65 -20.39
N THR A 68 -24.91 16.71 -19.80
CA THR A 68 -23.66 16.52 -20.54
C THR A 68 -23.54 15.09 -21.04
N ALA A 69 -22.78 14.87 -22.12
CA ALA A 69 -22.45 13.52 -22.58
C ALA A 69 -21.83 12.65 -21.46
N TYR A 70 -21.01 13.27 -20.60
CA TYR A 70 -20.42 12.63 -19.43
C TYR A 70 -21.47 12.19 -18.40
N SER A 71 -22.39 13.07 -17.99
CA SER A 71 -23.43 12.73 -17.01
C SER A 71 -24.38 11.65 -17.55
N LYS A 72 -24.70 11.69 -18.85
CA LYS A 72 -25.51 10.66 -19.51
C LYS A 72 -24.80 9.31 -19.60
N ALA A 73 -23.48 9.30 -19.83
CA ALA A 73 -22.67 8.08 -19.80
C ALA A 73 -22.60 7.50 -18.38
N LYS A 74 -22.32 8.34 -17.38
CA LYS A 74 -22.26 7.95 -15.96
C LYS A 74 -23.58 7.36 -15.46
N LYS A 75 -24.73 7.95 -15.83
CA LYS A 75 -26.07 7.39 -15.52
C LYS A 75 -26.26 6.00 -16.11
N ARG A 76 -25.89 5.82 -17.40
CA ARG A 76 -26.00 4.52 -18.07
C ARG A 76 -25.12 3.46 -17.40
N GLU A 77 -23.89 3.82 -17.03
CA GLU A 77 -22.99 2.93 -16.30
C GLU A 77 -23.57 2.53 -14.94
N ILE A 78 -24.08 3.49 -14.15
CA ILE A 78 -24.71 3.21 -12.86
C ILE A 78 -25.90 2.26 -13.03
N HIS A 79 -26.79 2.51 -13.99
CA HIS A 79 -27.93 1.62 -14.26
C HIS A 79 -27.48 0.22 -14.68
N ALA A 80 -26.41 0.11 -15.47
CA ALA A 80 -25.87 -1.19 -15.87
C ALA A 80 -25.33 -1.97 -14.66
N TRP A 81 -24.60 -1.32 -13.75
CA TRP A 81 -24.15 -1.94 -12.49
C TRP A 81 -25.32 -2.33 -11.59
N ASP A 82 -26.31 -1.45 -11.45
CA ASP A 82 -27.50 -1.70 -10.62
C ASP A 82 -28.30 -2.92 -11.10
N ALA A 83 -28.39 -3.09 -12.43
CA ALA A 83 -29.06 -4.22 -13.04
C ALA A 83 -28.37 -5.57 -12.77
N VAL A 84 -27.07 -5.60 -12.47
CA VAL A 84 -26.31 -6.87 -12.31
C VAL A 84 -25.79 -7.13 -10.90
N LYS A 85 -25.73 -6.11 -10.02
CA LYS A 85 -25.06 -6.22 -8.70
C LYS A 85 -25.61 -7.37 -7.83
N ASP A 86 -26.93 -7.59 -7.84
CA ASP A 86 -27.57 -8.61 -7.02
C ASP A 86 -27.32 -10.02 -7.58
N ASP A 87 -27.27 -10.14 -8.91
CA ASP A 87 -26.93 -11.41 -9.57
C ASP A 87 -25.45 -11.74 -9.41
N MET A 88 -24.56 -10.74 -9.46
CA MET A 88 -23.15 -10.90 -9.11
C MET A 88 -22.98 -11.41 -7.67
N LEU A 89 -23.77 -10.87 -6.72
CA LEU A 89 -23.74 -11.31 -5.33
C LEU A 89 -24.24 -12.76 -5.18
N LYS A 90 -25.34 -13.13 -5.86
CA LYS A 90 -25.81 -14.52 -5.89
C LYS A 90 -24.77 -15.49 -6.47
N VAL A 91 -24.07 -15.09 -7.52
CA VAL A 91 -22.97 -15.88 -8.10
C VAL A 91 -21.83 -16.02 -7.09
N SER A 92 -21.44 -14.92 -6.43
CA SER A 92 -20.41 -14.95 -5.38
C SER A 92 -20.75 -15.95 -4.26
N PHE A 93 -22.01 -15.95 -3.78
CA PHE A 93 -22.44 -16.93 -2.77
C PHE A 93 -22.36 -18.37 -3.25
N LYS A 94 -22.68 -18.65 -4.52
CA LYS A 94 -22.51 -20.00 -5.09
C LYS A 94 -21.03 -20.39 -5.18
N CYS A 95 -20.14 -19.46 -5.52
CA CYS A 95 -18.71 -19.69 -5.57
C CYS A 95 -18.06 -19.87 -4.18
N SER A 96 -18.75 -19.53 -3.10
CA SER A 96 -18.27 -19.79 -1.73
C SER A 96 -18.36 -21.27 -1.34
N ALA A 97 -19.06 -22.10 -2.12
CA ALA A 97 -19.14 -23.55 -1.97
C ALA A 97 -18.40 -24.28 -3.10
N PRO A 98 -18.04 -25.58 -2.93
CA PRO A 98 -17.41 -26.35 -3.99
C PRO A 98 -18.32 -26.39 -5.24
N ILE A 99 -17.79 -25.95 -6.39
CA ILE A 99 -18.48 -26.05 -7.68
C ILE A 99 -18.47 -27.50 -8.20
N THR A 100 -17.44 -28.25 -7.79
CA THR A 100 -17.24 -29.66 -8.10
C THR A 100 -16.62 -30.33 -6.88
N THR A 101 -16.83 -31.63 -6.73
CA THR A 101 -16.21 -32.47 -5.70
C THR A 101 -15.09 -33.34 -6.29
N GLN A 102 -14.71 -33.11 -7.56
CA GLN A 102 -13.68 -33.90 -8.23
C GLN A 102 -12.34 -33.16 -8.27
N CYS A 103 -11.29 -33.85 -7.85
CA CYS A 103 -9.93 -33.33 -7.87
C CYS A 103 -9.53 -32.95 -9.29
N VAL A 104 -9.07 -31.71 -9.49
CA VAL A 104 -8.61 -31.22 -10.80
C VAL A 104 -7.43 -32.01 -11.38
N VAL A 105 -6.70 -32.76 -10.54
CA VAL A 105 -5.48 -33.48 -10.94
C VAL A 105 -5.73 -34.97 -11.20
N CYS A 106 -6.51 -35.64 -10.35
CA CYS A 106 -6.70 -37.10 -10.43
C CYS A 106 -8.17 -37.53 -10.58
N LEU A 107 -9.12 -36.59 -10.62
CA LEU A 107 -10.57 -36.81 -10.78
C LEU A 107 -11.27 -37.58 -9.65
N GLU A 108 -10.54 -38.03 -8.63
CA GLU A 108 -11.08 -38.58 -7.38
C GLU A 108 -11.75 -37.52 -6.49
N ASP A 109 -12.52 -37.96 -5.49
CA ASP A 109 -13.19 -37.08 -4.53
C ASP A 109 -12.22 -36.10 -3.82
N ALA A 110 -12.67 -34.86 -3.67
CA ALA A 110 -11.86 -33.73 -3.26
C ALA A 110 -12.65 -32.69 -2.49
N ASP A 111 -12.15 -32.38 -1.30
CA ASP A 111 -12.73 -31.38 -0.39
C ASP A 111 -11.83 -30.15 -0.18
N TYR A 112 -10.63 -30.15 -0.75
CA TYR A 112 -9.64 -29.09 -0.48
C TYR A 112 -9.61 -28.07 -1.60
N ARG A 113 -9.42 -26.79 -1.29
CA ARG A 113 -9.17 -25.75 -2.29
C ARG A 113 -7.96 -24.90 -1.90
N CYS A 114 -7.38 -24.25 -2.89
CA CYS A 114 -6.38 -23.20 -2.66
C CYS A 114 -6.73 -22.00 -3.55
N ILE A 115 -7.22 -20.92 -2.94
CA ILE A 115 -7.69 -19.72 -3.67
C ILE A 115 -6.54 -19.05 -4.43
N GLU A 116 -5.31 -19.16 -3.93
CA GLU A 116 -4.11 -18.65 -4.59
C GLU A 116 -3.75 -19.42 -5.87
N CYS A 117 -4.09 -20.72 -5.95
CA CYS A 117 -3.90 -21.52 -7.15
C CYS A 117 -5.06 -21.39 -8.13
N SER A 118 -6.30 -21.43 -7.64
CA SER A 118 -7.50 -21.35 -8.45
C SER A 118 -8.73 -21.06 -7.60
N THR A 119 -9.64 -20.26 -8.12
CA THR A 119 -10.93 -19.97 -7.50
C THR A 119 -11.98 -21.05 -7.75
N THR A 120 -11.73 -22.00 -8.65
CA THR A 120 -12.73 -22.98 -9.11
C THR A 120 -12.29 -24.44 -8.97
N ALA A 121 -10.99 -24.69 -8.78
CA ALA A 121 -10.46 -26.03 -8.67
C ALA A 121 -10.51 -26.54 -7.21
N VAL A 122 -10.82 -27.82 -7.07
CA VAL A 122 -10.64 -28.57 -5.81
C VAL A 122 -9.57 -29.64 -5.98
N PHE A 123 -8.98 -30.06 -4.87
CA PHE A 123 -7.90 -31.02 -4.78
C PHE A 123 -8.25 -32.09 -3.75
N CYS A 124 -7.93 -33.35 -4.03
CA CYS A 124 -7.79 -34.32 -2.96
C CYS A 124 -6.53 -34.01 -2.14
N GLU A 125 -6.43 -34.48 -0.91
CA GLU A 125 -5.32 -34.13 -0.02
C GLU A 125 -3.95 -34.52 -0.59
N ALA A 126 -3.87 -35.69 -1.25
CA ALA A 126 -2.62 -36.18 -1.85
C ALA A 126 -2.14 -35.29 -2.99
N CYS A 127 -3.05 -34.88 -3.89
CA CYS A 127 -2.73 -33.99 -4.99
C CYS A 127 -2.40 -32.58 -4.49
N LEU A 128 -3.13 -32.08 -3.48
CA LEU A 128 -2.83 -30.81 -2.83
C LEU A 128 -1.40 -30.79 -2.29
N LYS A 129 -1.04 -31.78 -1.45
CA LYS A 129 0.32 -31.93 -0.89
C LYS A 129 1.40 -31.99 -1.96
N ARG A 130 1.14 -32.72 -3.04
CA ARG A 130 2.10 -32.90 -4.14
C ARG A 130 2.30 -31.60 -4.94
N THR A 131 1.23 -30.90 -5.27
CA THR A 131 1.31 -29.65 -6.05
C THR A 131 1.77 -28.46 -5.21
N HIS A 132 1.56 -28.51 -3.89
CA HIS A 132 1.96 -27.48 -2.93
C HIS A 132 3.29 -27.79 -2.24
N ARG A 133 4.11 -28.69 -2.80
CA ARG A 133 5.46 -28.91 -2.29
C ARG A 133 6.24 -27.60 -2.37
N ASN A 134 6.78 -27.15 -1.23
CA ASN A 134 7.45 -25.85 -1.08
C ASN A 134 6.57 -24.62 -1.39
N SER A 135 5.25 -24.76 -1.39
CA SER A 135 4.33 -23.63 -1.46
C SER A 135 4.04 -23.09 -0.06
N LEU A 136 3.83 -21.77 0.02
CA LEU A 136 3.39 -21.08 1.22
C LEU A 136 1.89 -20.73 1.17
N HIS A 137 1.16 -21.24 0.17
CA HIS A 137 -0.27 -21.01 0.09
C HIS A 137 -1.00 -21.68 1.25
N LEU A 138 -2.12 -21.08 1.64
CA LEU A 138 -2.95 -21.57 2.74
C LEU A 138 -4.25 -22.16 2.18
N PRO A 139 -4.33 -23.48 2.02
CA PRO A 139 -5.54 -24.13 1.53
C PRO A 139 -6.64 -24.18 2.59
N ASP A 140 -7.88 -24.34 2.13
CA ASP A 140 -9.04 -24.61 2.97
C ASP A 140 -9.57 -26.02 2.73
N LYS A 141 -10.28 -26.58 3.71
CA LYS A 141 -11.05 -27.82 3.59
C LYS A 141 -12.54 -27.53 3.68
N TRP A 142 -13.33 -28.17 2.84
CA TRP A 142 -14.78 -28.16 2.92
C TRP A 142 -15.28 -29.08 4.05
N ASN A 143 -16.11 -28.54 4.96
CA ASN A 143 -16.68 -29.29 6.08
C ASN A 143 -18.18 -29.61 5.92
N ASN A 144 -18.69 -29.56 4.68
CA ASN A 144 -20.12 -29.66 4.32
C ASN A 144 -20.98 -28.43 4.63
N ALA A 145 -20.44 -27.38 5.24
CA ALA A 145 -21.15 -26.12 5.46
C ALA A 145 -20.38 -24.91 4.92
N TYR A 146 -19.08 -24.85 5.18
CA TYR A 146 -18.20 -23.78 4.71
C TYR A 146 -16.77 -24.32 4.53
N TYR A 147 -15.92 -23.51 3.92
CA TYR A 147 -14.49 -23.77 3.85
C TYR A 147 -13.82 -23.26 5.13
N GLU A 148 -13.16 -24.16 5.84
CA GLU A 148 -12.35 -23.83 7.02
C GLU A 148 -10.86 -23.92 6.70
N PRO A 149 -10.00 -23.12 7.33
CA PRO A 149 -8.56 -23.18 7.10
C PRO A 149 -8.02 -24.59 7.33
N PHE A 150 -7.33 -25.14 6.33
CA PHE A 150 -6.68 -26.43 6.45
C PHE A 150 -5.22 -26.22 6.86
N SER A 151 -4.88 -26.68 8.07
CA SER A 151 -3.50 -26.71 8.56
C SER A 151 -2.70 -27.79 7.85
N LEU A 152 -2.39 -27.56 6.58
CA LEU A 152 -1.34 -28.28 5.89
C LEU A 152 -0.03 -27.81 6.51
N GLY A 153 0.54 -28.58 7.45
CA GLY A 153 1.81 -28.22 8.07
C GLY A 153 2.79 -27.76 7.00
N LEU A 154 3.14 -26.46 7.01
CA LEU A 154 3.92 -25.86 5.94
C LEU A 154 5.36 -26.33 6.10
N PHE A 155 5.82 -27.12 5.14
CA PHE A 155 7.14 -27.71 5.15
C PHE A 155 7.91 -27.34 3.89
N LEU A 156 9.09 -26.76 4.07
CA LEU A 156 9.98 -26.39 2.97
C LEU A 156 11.15 -27.37 2.89
N TYR A 157 11.19 -28.11 1.79
CA TYR A 157 12.20 -29.10 1.44
C TYR A 157 13.29 -28.48 0.57
N LEU A 158 14.56 -28.68 0.97
CA LEU A 158 15.71 -28.17 0.23
C LEU A 158 15.67 -28.57 -1.26
N PRO A 159 16.08 -27.67 -2.17
CA PRO A 159 16.28 -28.00 -3.58
C PRO A 159 17.44 -28.99 -3.76
N GLU A 160 17.57 -29.53 -4.97
CA GLU A 160 18.63 -30.48 -5.34
C GLU A 160 20.04 -29.93 -5.04
N GLY A 161 21.01 -30.80 -4.73
CA GLY A 161 22.40 -30.44 -4.41
C GLY A 161 22.74 -30.30 -2.92
N HIS A 162 21.76 -30.50 -2.02
CA HIS A 162 21.97 -30.49 -0.56
C HIS A 162 21.74 -31.86 0.12
N SER A 163 21.60 -32.94 -0.66
CA SER A 163 21.26 -34.29 -0.14
C SER A 163 22.37 -34.94 0.70
N THR A 164 23.62 -34.53 0.53
CA THR A 164 24.79 -35.08 1.24
C THR A 164 25.22 -34.25 2.44
N HIS A 165 24.57 -33.12 2.70
CA HIS A 165 24.94 -32.20 3.76
C HIS A 165 24.16 -32.49 5.06
N ALA A 166 24.69 -32.03 6.18
CA ALA A 166 23.93 -32.02 7.43
C ALA A 166 22.75 -31.05 7.30
N VAL A 167 21.54 -31.59 7.47
CA VAL A 167 20.28 -30.84 7.41
C VAL A 167 19.60 -30.91 8.77
N TYR A 168 19.03 -29.80 9.21
CA TYR A 168 18.21 -29.75 10.42
C TYR A 168 16.92 -28.97 10.16
N MET A 169 15.87 -29.33 10.88
CA MET A 169 14.58 -28.64 10.81
C MET A 169 14.57 -27.46 11.76
N LYS A 170 13.95 -26.37 11.33
CA LYS A 170 13.74 -25.18 12.14
C LYS A 170 12.36 -24.60 11.88
N ASP A 171 11.61 -24.37 12.95
CA ASP A 171 10.33 -23.66 12.86
C ASP A 171 10.57 -22.15 12.79
N MET A 172 9.88 -21.52 11.85
CA MET A 172 10.03 -20.12 11.50
C MET A 172 8.67 -19.43 11.50
N LYS A 173 8.64 -18.17 11.94
CA LYS A 173 7.50 -17.28 11.71
C LYS A 173 7.65 -16.63 10.34
N VAL A 174 6.72 -16.87 9.44
CA VAL A 174 6.80 -16.37 8.05
C VAL A 174 5.59 -15.52 7.74
N ILE A 175 5.81 -14.31 7.21
CA ILE A 175 4.73 -13.52 6.63
C ILE A 175 4.71 -13.75 5.13
N ILE A 176 3.66 -14.41 4.67
CA ILE A 176 3.51 -14.86 3.29
C ILE A 176 3.05 -13.72 2.37
N SER A 177 2.95 -13.98 1.07
CA SER A 177 2.60 -12.99 0.03
C SER A 177 1.26 -12.29 0.30
N THR A 178 0.30 -13.01 0.88
CA THR A 178 -1.02 -12.46 1.25
C THR A 178 -0.98 -11.55 2.47
N GLY A 179 0.12 -11.54 3.22
CA GLY A 179 0.30 -10.79 4.46
C GLY A 179 -0.10 -11.55 5.73
N GLN A 180 -0.53 -12.81 5.61
CA GLN A 180 -0.81 -13.67 6.75
C GLN A 180 0.48 -14.12 7.44
N LEU A 181 0.41 -14.30 8.77
CA LEU A 181 1.50 -14.83 9.58
C LEU A 181 1.32 -16.34 9.76
N CYS A 182 2.32 -17.11 9.38
CA CYS A 182 2.30 -18.56 9.44
C CYS A 182 3.49 -19.10 10.23
N THR A 183 3.36 -20.32 10.75
CA THR A 183 4.50 -21.10 11.25
C THR A 183 4.89 -22.11 10.19
N VAL A 184 6.15 -22.08 9.77
CA VAL A 184 6.67 -22.90 8.68
C VAL A 184 7.89 -23.67 9.18
N THR A 185 7.89 -24.99 8.99
CA THR A 185 9.06 -25.83 9.27
C THR A 185 9.96 -25.83 8.04
N VAL A 186 11.20 -25.38 8.22
CA VAL A 186 12.17 -25.20 7.15
C VAL A 186 13.32 -26.18 7.33
N ASN A 187 13.69 -26.90 6.27
CA ASN A 187 14.95 -27.63 6.22
C ASN A 187 16.11 -26.66 5.97
N MET A 188 16.97 -26.49 6.96
CA MET A 188 18.20 -25.69 6.90
C MET A 188 19.39 -26.57 6.55
N CYS A 189 20.30 -26.09 5.69
CA CYS A 189 21.56 -26.79 5.40
C CYS A 189 22.71 -26.17 6.20
N ALA A 190 23.49 -26.98 6.91
CA ALA A 190 24.69 -26.51 7.61
C ALA A 190 25.84 -26.09 6.65
N CYS A 191 25.68 -26.33 5.35
CA CYS A 191 26.65 -25.99 4.31
C CYS A 191 26.68 -24.49 3.94
N GLU A 192 25.68 -23.72 4.35
CA GLU A 192 25.55 -22.30 4.02
C GLU A 192 24.88 -21.53 5.17
N PRO A 193 24.97 -20.18 5.19
CA PRO A 193 24.23 -19.38 6.15
C PRO A 193 22.71 -19.58 6.04
N GLU A 194 21.99 -19.58 7.17
CA GLU A 194 20.52 -19.74 7.17
C GLU A 194 19.80 -18.73 6.26
N ALA A 195 20.32 -17.50 6.16
CA ALA A 195 19.81 -16.47 5.25
C ALA A 195 19.86 -16.92 3.77
N CYS A 196 20.91 -17.62 3.36
CA CYS A 196 21.04 -18.15 2.00
C CYS A 196 20.04 -19.28 1.75
N THR A 197 19.87 -20.18 2.72
CA THR A 197 18.85 -21.25 2.61
C THR A 197 17.44 -20.68 2.52
N LEU A 198 17.12 -19.65 3.32
CA LEU A 198 15.83 -18.96 3.22
C LEU A 198 15.61 -18.30 1.85
N LEU A 199 16.63 -17.68 1.27
CA LEU A 199 16.56 -17.12 -0.08
C LEU A 199 16.21 -18.16 -1.15
N ARG A 200 16.73 -19.39 -1.03
CA ARG A 200 16.39 -20.50 -1.94
C ARG A 200 14.91 -20.88 -1.89
N TYR A 201 14.26 -20.62 -0.77
CA TYR A 201 12.82 -20.80 -0.60
C TYR A 201 11.98 -19.58 -1.00
N GLY A 202 12.60 -18.53 -1.55
CA GLY A 202 11.91 -17.28 -1.85
C GLY A 202 11.55 -16.47 -0.59
N LEU A 203 12.30 -16.67 0.50
CA LEU A 203 12.11 -15.99 1.76
C LEU A 203 13.28 -15.03 2.05
N TRP A 204 12.94 -13.81 2.47
CA TRP A 204 13.88 -12.85 3.00
C TRP A 204 13.88 -12.89 4.54
N PRO A 205 15.03 -13.09 5.19
CA PRO A 205 15.08 -13.15 6.64
C PRO A 205 14.98 -11.75 7.30
N ALA A 206 14.35 -11.69 8.47
CA ALA A 206 14.32 -10.46 9.28
C ALA A 206 15.69 -10.12 9.88
N THR A 207 16.58 -11.09 10.05
CA THR A 207 17.96 -10.91 10.53
C THR A 207 18.92 -11.82 9.77
N ALA A 208 20.17 -11.38 9.56
CA ALA A 208 21.16 -12.18 8.85
C ALA A 208 21.66 -13.39 9.67
N ASP A 209 21.79 -13.22 10.99
CA ASP A 209 22.18 -14.30 11.92
C ASP A 209 20.95 -14.83 12.67
N LYS A 210 20.89 -16.16 12.82
CA LYS A 210 19.84 -16.93 13.51
C LYS A 210 18.41 -16.40 13.31
N PRO A 211 17.94 -16.18 12.07
CA PRO A 211 16.59 -15.68 11.81
C PRO A 211 15.52 -16.51 12.52
N GLN A 212 14.55 -15.83 13.14
CA GLN A 212 13.33 -16.43 13.71
C GLN A 212 12.08 -16.03 12.92
N THR A 213 12.19 -14.93 12.18
CA THR A 213 11.13 -14.39 11.32
C THR A 213 11.67 -14.24 9.90
N ALA A 214 10.84 -14.53 8.91
CA ALA A 214 11.12 -14.28 7.51
C ALA A 214 9.87 -13.73 6.79
N PHE A 215 10.09 -13.18 5.60
CA PHE A 215 9.07 -12.60 4.74
C PHE A 215 9.14 -13.26 3.38
N SER A 216 8.01 -13.52 2.76
CA SER A 216 8.05 -13.86 1.33
C SER A 216 8.62 -12.69 0.53
N ILE A 217 9.48 -12.98 -0.44
CA ILE A 217 10.06 -11.96 -1.32
C ILE A 217 8.95 -11.14 -2.03
N PRO A 218 7.89 -11.74 -2.60
CA PRO A 218 6.81 -10.98 -3.25
C PRO A 218 6.12 -9.95 -2.34
N LEU A 219 5.99 -10.25 -1.04
CA LEU A 219 5.43 -9.30 -0.07
C LEU A 219 6.34 -8.06 0.08
N LEU A 220 7.65 -8.28 0.18
CA LEU A 220 8.60 -7.17 0.31
C LEU A 220 8.74 -6.38 -0.99
N GLU A 221 8.65 -7.02 -2.15
CA GLU A 221 8.60 -6.34 -3.45
C GLU A 221 7.38 -5.40 -3.53
N LEU A 222 6.20 -5.89 -3.12
CA LEU A 222 5.00 -5.06 -3.01
C LEU A 222 5.22 -3.89 -2.05
N PHE A 223 5.82 -4.14 -0.89
CA PHE A 223 6.11 -3.08 0.07
C PHE A 223 7.04 -2.01 -0.51
N VAL A 224 8.10 -2.41 -1.23
CA VAL A 224 9.01 -1.46 -1.89
C VAL A 224 8.25 -0.59 -2.90
N CYS A 225 7.38 -1.18 -3.72
CA CYS A 225 6.54 -0.41 -4.65
C CYS A 225 5.62 0.58 -3.92
N LEU A 226 4.94 0.14 -2.86
CA LEU A 226 4.06 0.99 -2.05
C LEU A 226 4.83 2.12 -1.33
N SER A 227 6.03 1.85 -0.84
CA SER A 227 6.89 2.86 -0.24
C SER A 227 7.32 3.92 -1.25
N LEU A 228 7.68 3.52 -2.46
CA LEU A 228 8.21 4.44 -3.49
C LEU A 228 7.10 5.25 -4.16
N GLU A 229 6.02 4.59 -4.58
CA GLU A 229 4.94 5.22 -5.35
C GLU A 229 3.91 5.91 -4.45
N CYS A 230 3.52 5.23 -3.36
CA CYS A 230 2.42 5.68 -2.50
C CYS A 230 2.91 6.30 -1.18
N GLN A 231 4.23 6.40 -0.97
CA GLN A 231 4.84 6.94 0.25
C GLN A 231 4.35 6.23 1.53
N VAL A 232 4.00 4.95 1.42
CA VAL A 232 3.53 4.14 2.55
C VAL A 232 4.69 3.94 3.53
N SER A 233 4.50 4.37 4.78
CA SER A 233 5.43 4.12 5.87
C SER A 233 5.46 2.63 6.25
N VAL A 234 6.53 2.19 6.92
CA VAL A 234 6.61 0.82 7.45
C VAL A 234 5.43 0.53 8.39
N GLU A 235 5.10 1.49 9.27
CA GLU A 235 3.96 1.39 10.18
C GLU A 235 2.63 1.28 9.42
N GLY A 236 2.42 2.12 8.41
CA GLY A 236 1.23 2.08 7.57
C GLY A 236 1.05 0.71 6.91
N PHE A 237 2.14 0.17 6.33
CA PHE A 237 2.14 -1.16 5.75
C PHE A 237 1.80 -2.26 6.77
N CYS A 238 2.44 -2.23 7.94
CA CYS A 238 2.19 -3.19 9.02
C CYS A 238 0.72 -3.15 9.48
N ASN A 239 0.16 -1.95 9.66
CA ASN A 239 -1.25 -1.78 10.02
C ASN A 239 -2.20 -2.25 8.90
N THR A 240 -1.87 -2.03 7.63
CA THR A 240 -2.64 -2.61 6.52
C THR A 240 -2.67 -4.13 6.60
N LEU A 241 -1.52 -4.79 6.85
CA LEU A 241 -1.47 -6.25 7.02
C LEU A 241 -2.26 -6.71 8.25
N ARG A 242 -2.22 -5.96 9.35
CA ARG A 242 -3.01 -6.23 10.56
C ARG A 242 -4.50 -6.27 10.27
N TRP A 243 -5.03 -5.22 9.64
CA TRP A 243 -6.47 -5.13 9.37
C TRP A 243 -6.93 -6.13 8.31
N LYS A 244 -6.07 -6.44 7.33
CA LYS A 244 -6.37 -7.44 6.32
C LYS A 244 -6.40 -8.87 6.88
N ASN A 245 -5.51 -9.19 7.81
CA ASN A 245 -5.26 -10.57 8.26
C ASN A 245 -5.59 -10.80 9.75
N ASN A 246 -6.28 -9.86 10.40
CA ASN A 246 -6.65 -9.90 11.81
C ASN A 246 -5.48 -10.18 12.77
N LEU A 247 -4.29 -9.64 12.47
CA LEU A 247 -3.12 -9.82 13.33
C LEU A 247 -3.39 -9.17 14.70
N THR A 248 -2.91 -9.82 15.76
CA THR A 248 -2.91 -9.26 17.10
C THR A 248 -1.97 -8.05 17.18
N LEU A 249 -2.16 -7.20 18.20
CA LEU A 249 -1.26 -6.07 18.43
C LEU A 249 0.19 -6.54 18.70
N ALA A 250 0.37 -7.68 19.37
CA ALA A 250 1.69 -8.25 19.61
C ALA A 250 2.38 -8.68 18.31
N GLU A 251 1.65 -9.33 17.40
CA GLU A 251 2.16 -9.75 16.10
C GLU A 251 2.51 -8.56 15.21
N VAL A 252 1.66 -7.52 15.16
CA VAL A 252 1.96 -6.32 14.36
C VAL A 252 3.19 -5.57 14.89
N ASN A 253 3.37 -5.53 16.21
CA ASN A 253 4.54 -4.91 16.84
C ASN A 253 5.82 -5.72 16.59
N ALA A 254 5.73 -7.04 16.56
CA ALA A 254 6.85 -7.91 16.18
C ALA A 254 7.21 -7.72 14.70
N LEU A 255 6.20 -7.68 13.83
CA LEU A 255 6.34 -7.39 12.40
C LEU A 255 7.03 -6.04 12.16
N TYR A 256 6.53 -4.98 12.79
CA TYR A 256 7.11 -3.65 12.68
C TYR A 256 8.59 -3.65 13.07
N ARG A 257 8.93 -4.26 14.21
CA ARG A 257 10.34 -4.38 14.65
C ARG A 257 11.20 -5.17 13.65
N ALA A 258 10.65 -6.22 13.06
CA ALA A 258 11.35 -7.03 12.07
C ALA A 258 11.61 -6.28 10.74
N LEU A 259 10.75 -5.33 10.37
CA LEU A 259 10.90 -4.53 9.15
C LEU A 259 11.65 -3.21 9.33
N VAL A 260 11.53 -2.54 10.48
CA VAL A 260 12.17 -1.23 10.72
C VAL A 260 13.69 -1.34 10.84
N GLY A 261 14.21 -2.51 11.21
CA GLY A 261 15.65 -2.73 11.26
C GLY A 261 16.32 -2.71 9.88
N GLU A 262 17.60 -3.08 9.85
CA GLU A 262 18.40 -3.15 8.62
C GLU A 262 17.82 -4.08 7.54
N SER A 263 16.94 -5.01 7.90
CA SER A 263 16.37 -6.01 6.98
C SER A 263 15.76 -5.38 5.72
N ILE A 264 14.95 -4.33 5.85
CA ILE A 264 14.33 -3.70 4.68
C ILE A 264 15.35 -2.93 3.82
N SER A 265 16.31 -2.26 4.44
CA SER A 265 17.38 -1.54 3.75
C SER A 265 18.24 -2.52 2.94
N GLN A 266 18.60 -3.65 3.55
CA GLN A 266 19.32 -4.73 2.90
C GLN A 266 18.50 -5.38 1.79
N PHE A 267 17.19 -5.59 1.98
CA PHE A 267 16.32 -6.11 0.93
C PHE A 267 16.26 -5.17 -0.28
N ARG A 268 16.07 -3.86 -0.05
CA ARG A 268 16.05 -2.85 -1.12
C ARG A 268 17.35 -2.85 -1.92
N HIS A 269 18.48 -2.94 -1.24
CA HIS A 269 19.79 -2.99 -1.88
C HIS A 269 20.00 -4.30 -2.66
N TYR A 270 19.66 -5.45 -2.05
CA TYR A 270 19.66 -6.75 -2.71
C TYR A 270 18.83 -6.75 -3.99
N HIS A 271 17.58 -6.28 -3.90
CA HIS A 271 16.64 -6.25 -5.00
C HIS A 271 17.07 -5.26 -6.10
N PHE A 272 17.71 -4.14 -5.76
CA PHE A 272 18.37 -3.26 -6.73
C PHE A 272 19.49 -4.00 -7.48
N ARG A 273 20.42 -4.63 -6.76
CA ARG A 273 21.55 -5.38 -7.36
C ARG A 273 21.08 -6.52 -8.25
N GLN A 274 20.03 -7.23 -7.84
CA GLN A 274 19.42 -8.30 -8.62
C GLN A 274 18.81 -7.76 -9.93
N ARG A 275 18.24 -6.56 -9.92
CA ARG A 275 17.64 -5.94 -11.12
C ARG A 275 18.68 -5.32 -12.06
N SER A 276 19.72 -4.69 -11.52
CA SER A 276 20.77 -4.08 -12.34
C SER A 276 21.75 -5.11 -12.88
N LEU A 277 21.90 -6.27 -12.21
CA LEU A 277 22.87 -7.31 -12.55
C LEU A 277 24.32 -6.80 -12.64
N VAL A 278 24.60 -5.67 -11.99
CA VAL A 278 25.91 -4.99 -12.03
C VAL A 278 27.05 -5.87 -11.54
N ASP A 279 26.76 -6.76 -10.58
CA ASP A 279 27.74 -7.70 -10.03
C ASP A 279 28.07 -8.86 -10.97
N VAL A 280 27.21 -9.14 -11.95
CA VAL A 280 27.42 -10.16 -12.98
C VAL A 280 28.12 -9.56 -14.18
N CYS A 281 27.72 -8.35 -14.58
CA CYS A 281 28.30 -7.61 -15.69
C CYS A 281 28.45 -6.14 -15.32
N PRO A 282 29.69 -5.64 -15.07
CA PRO A 282 29.92 -4.24 -14.71
C PRO A 282 29.42 -3.23 -15.74
N HIS A 283 29.24 -3.63 -17.00
CA HIS A 283 28.70 -2.78 -18.06
C HIS A 283 27.19 -2.49 -17.91
N LEU A 284 26.49 -3.19 -17.02
CA LEU A 284 25.09 -2.94 -16.68
C LEU A 284 24.93 -1.92 -15.55
N ASP A 285 26.04 -1.39 -15.01
CA ASP A 285 26.00 -0.22 -14.14
C ASP A 285 25.48 0.98 -14.95
N ASP A 286 24.28 1.45 -14.63
CA ASP A 286 23.70 2.64 -15.24
C ASP A 286 24.31 3.94 -14.66
N GLY A 287 25.29 3.82 -13.76
CA GLY A 287 25.97 4.93 -13.13
C GLY A 287 25.09 5.72 -12.17
N THR A 288 23.98 5.14 -11.70
CA THR A 288 23.05 5.83 -10.79
C THR A 288 23.68 6.06 -9.42
N THR A 289 24.40 7.17 -9.31
CA THR A 289 24.78 7.71 -8.00
C THR A 289 23.58 8.46 -7.44
N CYS A 290 23.11 8.07 -6.25
CA CYS A 290 22.06 8.83 -5.58
C CYS A 290 22.52 10.29 -5.40
N PRO A 291 21.81 11.28 -5.95
CA PRO A 291 22.16 12.69 -5.79
C PRO A 291 21.91 13.17 -4.35
N ALA A 292 21.06 12.47 -3.60
CA ALA A 292 20.64 12.82 -2.24
C ALA A 292 21.45 12.12 -1.12
N CYS A 293 22.26 11.11 -1.44
CA CYS A 293 23.12 10.48 -0.43
C CYS A 293 24.12 11.52 0.11
N PRO A 294 24.41 11.54 1.43
CA PRO A 294 25.36 12.48 2.01
C PRO A 294 26.74 12.37 1.34
N LYS A 295 27.28 13.49 0.89
CA LYS A 295 28.62 13.62 0.29
C LYS A 295 29.38 14.71 1.02
N ALA A 296 30.72 14.58 1.11
CA ALA A 296 31.56 15.61 1.73
C ALA A 296 31.38 16.97 1.04
N ASP A 297 31.29 16.94 -0.29
CA ASP A 297 30.91 18.07 -1.14
C ASP A 297 29.62 17.70 -1.88
N GLY A 298 28.51 18.34 -1.55
CA GLY A 298 27.22 18.05 -2.18
C GLY A 298 26.14 19.07 -1.86
N ASP A 299 25.13 19.14 -2.73
CA ASP A 299 23.98 20.01 -2.53
C ASP A 299 23.06 19.42 -1.44
N MET A 300 22.66 20.26 -0.47
CA MET A 300 21.62 19.90 0.47
C MET A 300 20.26 19.90 -0.25
N ILE A 301 19.71 18.71 -0.50
CA ILE A 301 18.39 18.56 -1.12
C ILE A 301 17.32 18.67 -0.03
N VAL A 302 16.66 19.82 0.05
CA VAL A 302 15.48 20.02 0.92
C VAL A 302 14.23 19.63 0.16
N THR A 303 13.71 18.42 0.41
CA THR A 303 12.43 17.98 -0.13
C THR A 303 11.28 18.44 0.76
N LEU A 304 10.48 19.39 0.28
CA LEU A 304 9.24 19.80 0.92
C LEU A 304 8.08 19.05 0.26
N ASN A 305 7.55 18.03 0.93
CA ASN A 305 6.34 17.35 0.48
C ASN A 305 5.12 18.18 0.90
N ALA A 306 4.67 19.07 0.03
CA ALA A 306 3.36 19.66 0.16
C ALA A 306 2.38 18.74 -0.58
N ASN A 307 1.48 18.12 0.18
CA ASN A 307 0.50 17.14 -0.30
C ASN A 307 -0.56 17.83 -1.19
N PHE A 308 -0.14 18.34 -2.35
CA PHE A 308 -0.98 19.05 -3.33
C PHE A 308 -1.82 18.08 -4.20
N GLY A 309 -1.84 16.78 -3.85
CA GLY A 309 -2.55 15.74 -4.60
C GLY A 309 -4.08 15.78 -4.47
N LEU A 310 -4.63 16.57 -3.54
CA LEU A 310 -6.07 16.77 -3.44
C LEU A 310 -6.54 17.74 -4.54
N VAL A 311 -6.73 17.19 -5.75
CA VAL A 311 -7.42 17.89 -6.83
C VAL A 311 -8.90 18.00 -6.44
N ARG A 312 -9.26 19.06 -5.73
CA ARG A 312 -10.66 19.47 -5.54
C ARG A 312 -11.16 20.05 -6.87
N LYS A 313 -11.58 19.19 -7.81
CA LYS A 313 -12.31 19.68 -8.99
C LYS A 313 -13.68 20.15 -8.50
N GLN A 314 -14.14 21.29 -9.01
CA GLN A 314 -15.51 21.77 -8.75
C GLN A 314 -16.56 20.74 -9.22
N SER A 315 -16.22 19.88 -10.18
CA SER A 315 -17.03 18.74 -10.62
C SER A 315 -16.99 17.52 -9.68
N SER A 316 -16.10 17.50 -8.68
CA SER A 316 -15.87 16.31 -7.83
C SER A 316 -16.91 16.10 -6.73
N GLY A 317 -17.99 16.90 -6.68
CA GLY A 317 -19.03 16.81 -5.65
C GLY A 317 -20.39 16.32 -6.13
N THR A 318 -20.62 16.17 -7.44
CA THR A 318 -21.93 15.80 -7.97
C THR A 318 -22.01 14.29 -8.16
N SER A 319 -22.57 13.60 -7.17
CA SER A 319 -23.02 12.21 -7.36
C SER A 319 -24.39 12.20 -8.03
N VAL A 320 -24.61 11.24 -8.91
CA VAL A 320 -25.90 11.08 -9.60
C VAL A 320 -26.87 10.22 -8.79
N VAL A 321 -26.32 9.49 -7.82
CA VAL A 321 -27.05 8.57 -6.93
C VAL A 321 -26.52 8.71 -5.51
N GLU A 322 -27.33 8.28 -4.55
CA GLU A 322 -26.93 8.22 -3.14
C GLU A 322 -25.69 7.34 -2.93
N PRO A 323 -24.87 7.62 -1.90
CA PRO A 323 -23.69 6.82 -1.59
C PRO A 323 -24.07 5.37 -1.27
N PHE A 324 -23.36 4.39 -1.87
CA PHE A 324 -23.60 2.96 -1.62
C PHE A 324 -23.40 2.52 -0.16
N HIS A 325 -22.59 3.25 0.60
CA HIS A 325 -22.32 2.95 2.01
C HIS A 325 -22.98 3.95 2.96
N GLY A 326 -23.86 4.82 2.47
CA GLY A 326 -24.47 5.90 3.26
C GLY A 326 -23.42 6.67 4.06
N THR A 327 -23.66 6.82 5.36
CA THR A 327 -22.75 7.44 6.34
C THR A 327 -21.87 6.42 7.08
N ARG A 328 -21.72 5.18 6.61
CA ARG A 328 -20.98 4.14 7.36
C ARG A 328 -19.55 4.53 7.75
N MET A 329 -18.90 5.39 6.97
CA MET A 329 -17.53 5.86 7.21
C MET A 329 -17.47 7.29 7.76
N PHE A 330 -18.62 7.94 7.98
CA PHE A 330 -18.73 9.33 8.38
C PHE A 330 -19.73 9.45 9.53
N VAL A 331 -19.31 10.01 10.66
CA VAL A 331 -20.23 10.32 11.76
C VAL A 331 -20.95 11.61 11.42
N ASP A 332 -22.24 11.73 11.80
CA ASP A 332 -22.97 12.98 11.62
C ASP A 332 -22.29 14.08 12.43
N GLU A 333 -22.18 15.28 11.86
CA GLU A 333 -21.52 16.41 12.51
C GLU A 333 -22.16 16.73 13.88
N LYS A 334 -23.48 16.57 14.00
CA LYS A 334 -24.19 16.78 15.27
C LYS A 334 -23.80 15.77 16.33
N ASP A 335 -23.62 14.51 15.95
CA ASP A 335 -23.20 13.45 16.87
C ASP A 335 -21.76 13.70 17.36
N VAL A 336 -20.89 14.25 16.50
CA VAL A 336 -19.53 14.67 16.88
C VAL A 336 -19.56 15.86 17.82
N GLU A 337 -20.39 16.87 17.51
CA GLU A 337 -20.58 18.06 18.34
C GLU A 337 -21.13 17.69 19.74
N GLU A 338 -22.12 16.80 19.82
CA GLU A 338 -22.68 16.31 21.08
C GLU A 338 -21.64 15.53 21.92
N TYR A 339 -20.80 14.72 21.28
CA TYR A 339 -19.74 13.98 21.98
C TYR A 339 -18.63 14.87 22.56
N LEU A 340 -18.38 16.04 21.94
CA LEU A 340 -17.33 16.97 22.34
C LEU A 340 -17.77 17.97 23.43
N LEU A 341 -19.07 18.07 23.72
CA LEU A 341 -19.68 18.96 24.73
C LEU A 341 -19.81 18.28 26.10
#